data_AF-D3IIX0-F1
#
_entry.id   AF-D3IIX0-F1
#
_cell.length_a   1.000
_cell.length_b   1.000
_cell.length_c   1.000
_cell.angle_alpha   90.00
_cell.angle_beta   90.00
_cell.angle_gamma   90.00
#
_symmetry.space_group_name_H-M   'P 1'
#
loop_
_entity.id
_entity.type
_entity.pdbx_description
1 polymer ?
#
loop_
_entity_poly.entity_id
_entity_poly.type
_entity_poly.pdbx_seq_one_letter_code
_entity_poly.pdbx_strand_id
1 'polypeptide(L)'
;MALTIPFLLLAFVGCSKDDAEKSDLKVRFKVLNAKGEETSVFKHGEDILFELTVMNEGEKPVEAWKIIDLRDVFHVYTSDGKDMGKPWDEIFDPFYVMRYIPAHGDFNWLCSWLEKKNFFVQKRPRTALPVGDYVARFNVTLENKHMVECKVDFKVE
;
A
#
# COMPACT_ATOMS: atom_id res chain seq x y z
N MET A 1 1.38 24.20 -37.99
CA MET A 1 0.79 24.23 -36.65
C MET A 1 0.65 22.78 -36.20
N ALA A 2 1.67 22.27 -35.50
CA ALA A 2 1.77 20.86 -35.14
C ALA A 2 1.09 20.65 -33.79
N LEU A 3 0.08 19.78 -33.76
CA LEU A 3 -0.66 19.41 -32.56
C LEU A 3 0.17 18.37 -31.80
N THR A 4 0.93 18.80 -30.80
CA THR A 4 1.64 17.90 -29.90
C THR A 4 0.67 17.34 -28.87
N ILE A 5 0.22 16.11 -29.11
CA ILE A 5 -0.49 15.31 -28.10
C ILE A 5 0.54 14.91 -27.04
N PRO A 6 0.34 15.24 -25.75
CA PRO A 6 1.25 14.77 -24.73
C PRO A 6 1.05 13.26 -24.59
N PHE A 7 2.10 12.52 -24.95
CA PHE A 7 2.22 11.10 -24.75
C PHE A 7 2.24 10.84 -23.23
N LEU A 8 1.06 10.57 -22.67
CA LEU A 8 0.89 10.21 -21.27
C LEU A 8 1.53 8.82 -21.08
N LEU A 9 2.78 8.81 -20.62
CA LEU A 9 3.49 7.61 -20.20
C LEU A 9 2.78 7.04 -18.97
N LEU A 10 1.87 6.09 -19.19
CA LEU A 10 1.41 5.16 -18.16
C LEU A 10 2.63 4.33 -17.72
N ALA A 11 3.25 4.73 -16.61
CA ALA A 11 4.26 3.94 -15.94
C ALA A 11 3.58 2.70 -15.34
N PHE A 12 3.53 1.60 -16.11
CA PHE A 12 3.32 0.29 -15.54
C PHE A 12 4.57 -0.05 -14.72
N VAL A 13 4.48 0.09 -13.40
CA VAL A 13 5.48 -0.51 -12.49
C VAL A 13 5.42 -2.01 -12.73
N GLY A 14 6.42 -2.51 -13.45
CA GLY A 14 6.53 -3.90 -13.83
C GLY A 14 6.76 -4.77 -12.60
N CYS A 15 5.81 -5.65 -12.30
CA CYS A 15 6.14 -6.92 -11.67
C CYS A 15 7.09 -7.66 -12.61
N SER A 16 8.29 -8.03 -12.14
CA SER A 16 9.20 -8.87 -12.89
C SER A 16 8.48 -10.16 -13.31
N LYS A 17 8.55 -10.46 -14.61
CA LYS A 17 8.13 -11.73 -15.19
C LYS A 17 9.12 -12.82 -14.76
N ASP A 18 8.81 -13.50 -13.67
CA ASP A 18 9.18 -14.90 -13.48
C ASP A 18 7.88 -15.71 -13.49
N ASP A 19 7.94 -16.95 -13.97
CA ASP A 19 6.82 -17.89 -14.17
C ASP A 19 6.10 -18.27 -12.85
N ALA A 20 5.50 -17.27 -12.20
CA ALA A 20 4.57 -17.47 -11.12
C ALA A 20 3.30 -18.06 -11.72
N GLU A 21 2.87 -19.22 -11.21
CA GLU A 21 1.48 -19.65 -11.31
C GLU A 21 0.59 -18.41 -11.16
N LYS A 22 -0.23 -18.16 -12.18
CA LYS A 22 -1.06 -16.98 -12.25
C LYS A 22 -2.01 -17.03 -11.05
N SER A 23 -1.73 -16.23 -10.05
CA SER A 23 -2.60 -16.05 -8.89
C SER A 23 -3.86 -15.33 -9.33
N ASP A 24 -5.02 -15.82 -8.87
CA ASP A 24 -6.31 -15.15 -9.03
C ASP A 24 -6.41 -13.90 -8.15
N LEU A 25 -5.47 -13.73 -7.21
CA LEU A 25 -5.32 -12.51 -6.43
C LEU A 25 -4.42 -11.51 -7.15
N LYS A 26 -4.89 -10.26 -7.25
CA LYS A 26 -4.12 -9.09 -7.69
C LYS A 26 -3.95 -8.12 -6.53
N VAL A 27 -2.75 -7.57 -6.41
CA VAL A 27 -2.42 -6.60 -5.35
C VAL A 27 -2.06 -5.26 -5.97
N ARG A 28 -2.54 -4.19 -5.36
CA ARG A 28 -2.22 -2.82 -5.72
C ARG A 28 -1.89 -2.06 -4.45
N PHE A 29 -0.75 -1.38 -4.45
CA PHE A 29 -0.32 -0.53 -3.36
C PHE A 29 -0.03 0.88 -3.89
N LYS A 30 -0.61 1.89 -3.23
CA LYS A 30 -0.55 3.29 -3.63
C LYS A 30 -0.37 4.21 -2.43
N VAL A 31 0.12 5.41 -2.71
CA VAL A 31 0.08 6.54 -1.79
C VAL A 31 -0.83 7.64 -2.36
N LEU A 32 -1.64 8.23 -1.50
CA LEU A 32 -2.64 9.25 -1.84
C LEU A 32 -2.46 10.48 -0.93
N ASN A 33 -2.81 11.66 -1.44
CA ASN A 33 -2.91 12.87 -0.62
C ASN A 33 -4.16 12.84 0.29
N ALA A 34 -4.32 13.88 1.12
CA ALA A 34 -5.46 13.99 2.05
C ALA A 34 -6.84 14.03 1.36
N LYS A 35 -6.90 14.30 0.04
CA LYS A 35 -8.13 14.27 -0.77
C LYS A 35 -8.40 12.89 -1.37
N GLY A 36 -7.52 11.91 -1.17
CA GLY A 36 -7.62 10.58 -1.78
C GLY A 36 -7.13 10.51 -3.22
N GLU A 37 -6.38 11.51 -3.70
CA GLU A 37 -5.80 11.52 -5.05
C GLU A 37 -4.42 10.85 -5.03
N GLU A 38 -4.18 9.92 -5.95
CA GLU A 38 -2.87 9.26 -6.09
C GLU A 38 -1.78 10.26 -6.48
N THR A 39 -0.71 10.30 -5.70
CA THR A 39 0.46 11.15 -5.94
C THR A 39 1.71 10.52 -5.32
N SER A 40 2.87 10.79 -5.92
CA SER A 40 4.17 10.41 -5.37
C SER A 40 4.95 11.60 -4.80
N VAL A 41 4.37 12.81 -4.81
CA VAL A 41 4.98 14.04 -4.27
C VAL A 41 4.02 14.70 -3.30
N PHE A 42 4.51 14.97 -2.10
CA PHE A 42 3.78 15.54 -0.97
C PHE A 42 4.47 16.79 -0.47
N LYS A 43 3.72 17.77 0.04
CA LYS A 43 4.31 18.92 0.72
C LYS A 43 4.69 18.55 2.16
N HIS A 44 5.74 19.17 2.69
CA HIS A 44 6.08 19.02 4.09
C HIS A 44 4.89 19.43 4.99
N GLY A 45 4.52 18.54 5.92
CA GLY A 45 3.35 18.71 6.80
C GLY A 45 2.04 18.18 6.23
N GLU A 46 1.99 17.79 4.95
CA GLU A 46 0.83 17.12 4.36
C GLU A 46 0.70 15.68 4.87
N ASP A 47 -0.53 15.19 4.99
CA ASP A 47 -0.79 13.81 5.33
C ASP A 47 -0.59 12.90 4.11
N ILE A 48 -0.13 11.67 4.38
CA ILE A 48 0.12 10.65 3.39
C ILE A 48 -0.81 9.49 3.71
N LEU A 49 -1.68 9.15 2.77
CA LEU A 49 -2.55 8.00 2.89
C LEU A 49 -1.94 6.81 2.14
N PHE A 50 -1.76 5.70 2.82
CA PHE A 50 -1.31 4.43 2.26
C PHE A 50 -2.52 3.56 1.95
N GLU A 51 -2.67 3.14 0.70
CA GLU A 51 -3.79 2.31 0.24
C GLU A 51 -3.29 0.98 -0.31
N LEU A 52 -3.65 -0.13 0.36
CA LEU A 52 -3.51 -1.48 -0.15
C LEU A 52 -4.88 -1.98 -0.64
N THR A 53 -4.95 -2.40 -1.90
CA THR A 53 -6.11 -3.08 -2.46
C THR A 53 -5.71 -4.48 -2.91
N VAL A 54 -6.43 -5.49 -2.42
CA VAL A 54 -6.31 -6.89 -2.87
C VAL A 54 -7.60 -7.27 -3.56
N MET A 55 -7.52 -7.59 -4.85
CA MET A 55 -8.64 -8.01 -5.68
C MET A 55 -8.59 -9.51 -5.87
N ASN A 56 -9.71 -10.18 -5.68
CA ASN A 56 -9.87 -11.61 -5.89
C ASN A 56 -10.66 -11.85 -7.19
N GLU A 57 -9.98 -12.27 -8.25
CA GLU A 57 -10.58 -12.64 -9.54
C GLU A 57 -11.01 -14.12 -9.59
N GLY A 58 -10.83 -14.85 -8.48
CA GLY A 58 -11.13 -16.25 -8.36
C GLY A 58 -12.60 -16.52 -7.97
N GLU A 59 -13.00 -17.77 -8.11
CA GLU A 59 -14.38 -18.23 -7.88
C GLU A 59 -14.70 -18.49 -6.40
N LYS A 60 -13.71 -18.42 -5.51
CA LYS A 60 -13.87 -18.71 -4.08
C LYS A 60 -13.43 -17.54 -3.23
N PRO A 61 -14.09 -17.30 -2.09
CA PRO A 61 -13.61 -16.31 -1.12
C PRO A 61 -12.28 -16.75 -0.52
N VAL A 62 -11.41 -15.78 -0.23
CA VAL A 62 -10.09 -16.03 0.37
C VAL A 62 -9.95 -15.29 1.69
N GLU A 63 -9.31 -15.92 2.66
CA GLU A 63 -9.05 -15.30 3.96
C GLU A 63 -7.90 -14.29 3.85
N ALA A 64 -8.19 -12.99 4.02
CA ALA A 64 -7.20 -11.91 3.87
C ALA A 64 -5.94 -12.11 4.74
N TRP A 65 -6.09 -12.73 5.90
CA TRP A 65 -5.01 -12.96 6.87
C TRP A 65 -4.01 -14.04 6.47
N LYS A 66 -4.40 -14.94 5.57
CA LYS A 66 -3.49 -15.91 4.96
C LYS A 66 -2.63 -15.25 3.88
N ILE A 67 -3.05 -14.09 3.39
CA ILE A 67 -2.43 -13.41 2.26
C ILE A 67 -1.48 -12.29 2.73
N ILE A 68 -1.88 -11.52 3.75
CA ILE A 68 -1.19 -10.30 4.14
C ILE A 68 -0.58 -10.47 5.54
N ASP A 69 0.75 -10.35 5.66
CA ASP A 69 1.36 -10.20 6.99
C ASP A 69 1.12 -8.79 7.50
N LEU A 70 0.00 -8.62 8.20
CA LEU A 70 -0.43 -7.34 8.73
C LEU A 70 0.62 -6.66 9.62
N ARG A 71 1.58 -7.42 10.18
CA ARG A 71 2.62 -6.86 11.07
C ARG A 71 3.62 -6.00 10.33
N ASP A 72 3.69 -6.08 9.00
CA ASP A 72 4.68 -5.35 8.21
C ASP A 72 4.12 -4.35 7.21
N VAL A 73 2.81 -4.25 7.10
CA VAL A 73 2.16 -3.41 6.08
C VAL A 73 2.42 -1.92 6.32
N PHE A 74 2.69 -1.20 5.22
CA PHE A 74 2.96 0.25 5.19
C PHE A 74 4.21 0.72 5.93
N HIS A 75 5.23 -0.14 6.07
CA HIS A 75 6.51 0.28 6.65
C HIS A 75 7.22 1.26 5.71
N VAL A 76 7.59 2.43 6.23
CA VAL A 76 8.27 3.50 5.51
C VAL A 76 9.76 3.52 5.86
N TYR A 77 10.58 3.70 4.83
CA TYR A 77 12.01 3.93 4.91
C TYR A 77 12.34 5.19 4.10
N THR A 78 13.41 5.91 4.46
CA THR A 78 14.06 6.82 3.52
C THR A 78 14.70 6.03 2.38
N SER A 79 14.98 6.68 1.25
CA SER A 79 15.63 6.02 0.10
C SER A 79 17.04 5.48 0.40
N ASP A 80 17.73 5.99 1.42
CA ASP A 80 19.01 5.45 1.92
C ASP A 80 18.85 4.31 2.93
N GLY A 81 17.61 3.91 3.25
CA GLY A 81 17.29 2.74 4.05
C GLY A 81 17.09 2.99 5.54
N LYS A 82 17.06 4.25 6.01
CA LYS A 82 16.72 4.56 7.40
C LYS A 82 15.24 4.25 7.65
N ASP A 83 14.99 3.46 8.68
CA ASP A 83 13.65 3.13 9.15
C ASP A 83 12.92 4.38 9.70
N MET A 84 11.75 4.68 9.14
CA MET A 84 10.86 5.75 9.58
C MET A 84 9.64 5.24 10.36
N GLY A 85 9.43 3.92 10.39
CA GLY A 85 8.37 3.24 11.09
C GLY A 85 7.11 3.02 10.24
N LYS A 86 6.00 2.80 10.96
CA LYS A 86 4.68 2.49 10.39
C LYS A 86 3.67 3.57 10.80
N PRO A 87 2.63 3.81 9.99
CA PRO A 87 1.55 4.75 10.33
C PRO A 87 0.76 4.33 11.59
N TRP A 88 0.90 3.08 12.02
CA TRP A 88 0.26 2.50 13.20
C TRP A 88 1.29 1.86 14.16
N ASP A 89 0.90 1.67 15.42
CA ASP A 89 1.70 0.97 16.45
C ASP A 89 1.17 -0.46 16.67
N GLU A 90 -0.16 -0.66 16.65
CA GLU A 90 -0.81 -1.96 16.75
C GLU A 90 -2.08 -2.01 15.91
N ILE A 91 -2.57 -3.23 15.64
CA ILE A 91 -3.83 -3.48 14.96
C ILE A 91 -4.81 -4.01 16.02
N PHE A 92 -5.88 -3.26 16.28
CA PHE A 92 -6.76 -3.46 17.44
C PHE A 92 -7.51 -4.79 17.42
N ASP A 93 -7.95 -5.20 16.23
CA ASP A 93 -8.57 -6.51 16.03
C ASP A 93 -8.28 -6.99 14.59
N PRO A 94 -7.25 -7.82 14.39
CA PRO A 94 -6.99 -8.38 13.06
C PRO A 94 -8.22 -9.16 12.56
N PHE A 95 -9.02 -9.81 13.40
CA PHE A 95 -10.20 -10.58 12.96
C PHE A 95 -11.38 -9.70 12.49
N TYR A 96 -11.52 -8.48 13.01
CA TYR A 96 -12.56 -7.54 12.54
C TYR A 96 -12.17 -6.86 11.22
N VAL A 97 -10.87 -6.63 11.02
CA VAL A 97 -10.32 -6.08 9.77
C VAL A 97 -10.24 -7.18 8.68
N MET A 98 -10.04 -8.44 9.07
CA MET A 98 -9.83 -9.58 8.17
C MET A 98 -11.11 -10.41 8.00
N ARG A 99 -12.01 -9.92 7.15
CA ARG A 99 -13.00 -10.79 6.50
C ARG A 99 -12.34 -11.62 5.39
N TYR A 100 -13.15 -12.48 4.81
CA TYR A 100 -12.87 -13.03 3.49
C TYR A 100 -12.89 -11.90 2.46
N ILE A 101 -11.95 -11.92 1.52
CA ILE A 101 -12.07 -11.23 0.24
C ILE A 101 -13.05 -12.07 -0.59
N PRO A 102 -14.25 -11.56 -0.92
CA PRO A 102 -15.24 -12.33 -1.66
C PRO A 102 -14.69 -12.79 -3.01
N ALA A 103 -15.24 -13.87 -3.56
CA ALA A 103 -15.03 -14.20 -4.97
C ALA A 103 -15.45 -13.01 -5.84
N HIS A 104 -14.63 -12.64 -6.82
CA HIS A 104 -14.83 -11.46 -7.69
C HIS A 104 -14.96 -10.13 -6.91
N GLY A 105 -14.44 -10.07 -5.68
CA GLY A 105 -14.50 -8.90 -4.81
C GLY A 105 -13.13 -8.34 -4.47
N ASP A 106 -13.12 -7.26 -3.69
CA ASP A 106 -11.90 -6.62 -3.23
C ASP A 106 -11.89 -6.37 -1.72
N PHE A 107 -10.67 -6.25 -1.20
CA PHE A 107 -10.37 -5.77 0.14
C PHE A 107 -9.50 -4.52 -0.01
N ASN A 108 -9.98 -3.40 0.54
CA ASN A 108 -9.26 -2.14 0.57
C ASN A 108 -8.84 -1.80 2.00
N TRP A 109 -7.58 -1.42 2.17
CA TRP A 109 -7.01 -1.00 3.43
C TRP A 109 -6.32 0.36 3.26
N LEU A 110 -6.94 1.38 3.84
CA LEU A 110 -6.46 2.75 3.84
C LEU A 110 -5.94 3.15 5.22
N CYS A 111 -4.69 3.61 5.29
CA CYS A 111 -4.06 4.07 6.52
C CYS A 111 -3.51 5.48 6.35
N SER A 112 -3.75 6.37 7.31
CA SER A 112 -3.16 7.71 7.33
C SER A 112 -1.87 7.70 8.14
N TRP A 113 -0.87 8.46 7.70
CA TRP A 113 0.36 8.67 8.47
C TRP A 113 0.10 9.49 9.73
N LEU A 114 -0.63 10.59 9.61
CA LEU A 114 -0.82 11.56 10.69
C LEU A 114 -2.09 11.31 11.51
N GLU A 115 -3.18 10.95 10.86
CA GLU A 115 -4.49 10.82 11.47
C GLU A 115 -4.74 9.43 12.04
N LYS A 116 -5.25 9.39 13.27
CA LYS A 116 -5.80 8.17 13.84
C LYS A 116 -7.13 7.84 13.15
N LYS A 117 -7.15 6.77 12.34
CA LYS A 117 -8.39 6.17 11.81
C LYS A 117 -8.74 4.86 12.52
N ASN A 118 -10.05 4.58 12.56
CA ASN A 118 -10.75 3.72 13.53
C ASN A 118 -10.24 2.28 13.73
N PHE A 119 -9.41 1.73 12.83
CA PHE A 119 -8.95 0.34 12.90
C PHE A 119 -7.53 0.18 13.45
N PHE A 120 -6.80 1.29 13.61
CA PHE A 120 -5.41 1.28 14.02
C PHE A 120 -5.23 1.85 15.42
N VAL A 121 -4.33 1.23 16.17
CA VAL A 121 -3.83 1.83 17.40
C VAL A 121 -2.60 2.63 17.03
N GLN A 122 -2.72 3.94 17.13
CA GLN A 122 -1.61 4.87 17.15
C GLN A 122 -1.48 5.35 18.60
N LYS A 123 -0.62 4.68 19.36
CA LYS A 123 -0.35 4.97 20.79
C LYS A 123 0.33 6.33 20.96
N ARG A 124 1.07 6.77 19.95
CA ARG A 124 1.77 8.06 19.93
C ARG A 124 1.45 8.82 18.65
N PRO A 125 1.14 10.13 18.73
CA PRO A 125 0.99 10.95 17.53
C PRO A 125 2.19 10.78 16.60
N ARG A 126 1.93 10.58 15.31
CA ARG A 126 2.97 10.65 14.29
C ARG A 126 3.25 12.12 13.97
N THR A 127 4.51 12.41 13.70
CA THR A 127 4.94 13.70 13.14
C THR A 127 5.02 13.58 11.63
N ALA A 128 4.85 14.70 10.94
CA ALA A 128 5.07 14.75 9.49
C ALA A 128 6.46 14.20 9.14
N LEU A 129 6.53 13.48 8.02
CA LEU A 129 7.81 13.07 7.47
C LEU A 129 8.62 14.33 7.10
N PRO A 130 9.93 14.39 7.42
CA PRO A 130 10.80 15.45 6.94
C PRO A 130 10.85 15.51 5.41
N VAL A 131 11.33 16.63 4.86
CA VAL A 131 11.66 16.71 3.43
C VAL A 131 12.67 15.62 3.07
N GLY A 132 12.41 14.90 1.97
CA GLY A 132 13.25 13.79 1.53
C GLY A 132 12.55 12.80 0.60
N ASP A 133 13.31 11.81 0.16
CA ASP A 133 12.83 10.70 -0.67
C ASP A 133 12.65 9.45 0.19
N TYR A 134 11.58 8.71 -0.08
CA TYR A 134 11.11 7.60 0.73
C TYR A 134 10.64 6.42 -0.12
N VAL A 135 10.67 5.24 0.49
CA VAL A 135 10.04 4.03 -0.01
C VAL A 135 9.15 3.45 1.09
N ALA A 136 7.89 3.18 0.76
CA ALA A 136 7.05 2.31 1.57
C ALA A 136 7.05 0.92 0.94
N ARG A 137 7.26 -0.12 1.75
CA ARG A 137 7.26 -1.50 1.25
C ARG A 137 6.85 -2.52 2.29
N PHE A 138 6.30 -3.62 1.82
CA PHE A 138 5.95 -4.80 2.61
C PHE A 138 5.73 -6.00 1.67
N ASN A 139 5.67 -7.20 2.23
CA ASN A 139 5.44 -8.41 1.45
C ASN A 139 3.99 -8.89 1.58
N VAL A 140 3.45 -9.42 0.48
CA VAL A 140 2.16 -10.10 0.44
C VAL A 140 2.40 -11.54 -0.04
N THR A 141 1.88 -12.52 0.70
CA THR A 141 1.96 -13.93 0.32
C THR A 141 0.70 -14.30 -0.46
N LEU A 142 0.82 -14.72 -1.71
CA LEU A 142 -0.31 -15.17 -2.51
C LEU A 142 -0.67 -16.62 -2.17
N GLU A 143 -1.82 -17.13 -2.62
CA GLU A 143 -2.34 -18.46 -2.24
C GLU A 143 -1.37 -19.61 -2.55
N ASN A 144 -0.56 -19.48 -3.60
CA ASN A 144 0.48 -20.42 -3.99
C ASN A 144 1.77 -20.31 -3.15
N LYS A 145 1.74 -19.57 -2.03
CA LYS A 145 2.88 -19.24 -1.16
C LYS A 145 3.96 -18.41 -1.85
N HIS A 146 3.68 -17.85 -3.04
CA HIS A 146 4.58 -16.91 -3.67
C HIS A 146 4.48 -15.57 -2.94
N MET A 147 5.62 -15.02 -2.51
CA MET A 147 5.69 -13.70 -1.92
C MET A 147 5.88 -12.65 -3.00
N VAL A 148 5.05 -11.62 -2.99
CA VAL A 148 5.17 -10.43 -3.82
C VAL A 148 5.55 -9.25 -2.94
N GLU A 149 6.66 -8.59 -3.27
CA GLU A 149 7.02 -7.31 -2.66
C GLU A 149 6.09 -6.22 -3.22
N CYS A 150 5.32 -5.59 -2.33
CA CYS A 150 4.59 -4.37 -2.63
C CYS A 150 5.47 -3.19 -2.23
N LYS A 151 5.75 -2.29 -3.17
CA LYS A 151 6.53 -1.08 -2.91
C LYS A 151 5.99 0.14 -3.64
N VAL A 152 6.18 1.30 -3.04
CA VAL A 152 5.92 2.59 -3.69
C VAL A 152 6.95 3.61 -3.22
N ASP A 153 7.56 4.29 -4.18
CA ASP A 153 8.50 5.38 -3.95
C ASP A 153 7.74 6.71 -3.94
N PHE A 154 8.07 7.59 -3.00
CA PHE A 154 7.46 8.92 -2.89
C PHE A 154 8.42 9.94 -2.28
N LYS A 155 8.09 11.22 -2.41
CA LYS A 155 8.91 12.35 -1.98
C LYS A 155 8.10 13.35 -1.16
N VAL A 156 8.75 13.95 -0.18
CA VAL A 156 8.25 15.11 0.58
C VAL A 156 9.10 16.33 0.24
N GLU A 157 8.46 17.42 -0.18
CA GLU A 157 9.08 18.71 -0.57
C GLU A 157 8.72 19.88 0.35
#